data_AF-A0A9Q0N6T8-F1
#
_entry.id   AF-A0A9Q0N6T8-F1
#
_cell.length_a   1.000
_cell.length_b   1.000
_cell.length_c   1.000
_cell.angle_alpha   90.00
_cell.angle_beta   90.00
_cell.angle_gamma   90.00
#
_symmetry.space_group_name_H-M   'P 1'
#
loop_
_entity.id
_entity.type
_entity.pdbx_description
1 polymer ?
#
loop_
_entity_poly.entity_id
_entity_poly.type
_entity_poly.pdbx_seq_one_letter_code
_entity_poly.pdbx_strand_id
1 'polypeptide(L)' 'MGQYGKSHERIKRQIDLDLSVEHEEDIGTDIEAVLNGNIWRSEDGKSSLDANARYNQHFDEFGNNGGTFRVGLKFIFDV' A
#
# COMPACT_ATOMS: atom_id res chain seq x y z
N MET A 1 26.05 29.26 -21.81
CA MET A 1 25.70 27.91 -22.31
C MET A 1 26.08 26.93 -21.21
N GLY A 2 25.24 26.45 -20.31
CA GLY A 2 23.84 26.06 -20.39
C GLY A 2 23.74 24.64 -19.81
N GLN A 3 24.04 24.47 -18.52
CA GLN A 3 23.72 23.24 -17.78
C GLN A 3 22.79 23.60 -16.64
N TYR A 4 21.55 23.91 -17.02
CA TYR A 4 20.45 24.11 -16.08
C TYR A 4 20.09 22.77 -15.48
N GLY A 5 20.28 22.69 -14.16
CA GLY A 5 19.63 21.79 -13.21
C GLY A 5 19.33 20.39 -13.70
N LYS A 6 20.11 19.41 -13.22
CA LYS A 6 19.48 18.15 -12.81
C LYS A 6 18.44 18.53 -11.77
N SER A 7 17.20 18.76 -12.18
CA SER A 7 16.08 18.66 -11.26
C SER A 7 16.25 17.28 -10.66
N HIS A 8 16.67 17.22 -9.39
CA HIS A 8 16.46 16.04 -8.58
C HIS A 8 14.95 15.92 -8.57
N GLU A 9 14.40 15.21 -9.57
CA GLU A 9 12.99 14.98 -9.72
C GLU A 9 12.61 14.38 -8.39
N ARG A 10 11.88 15.17 -7.60
CA ARG A 10 11.63 14.84 -6.21
C ARG A 10 10.83 13.55 -6.28
N ILE A 11 11.50 12.41 -6.05
CA ILE A 11 10.89 11.08 -6.07
C ILE A 11 9.85 11.15 -4.97
N LYS A 12 8.61 11.46 -5.35
CA LYS A 12 7.53 11.67 -4.43
C LYS A 12 7.07 10.27 -4.05
N ARG A 13 7.71 9.72 -3.01
CA ARG A 13 7.27 8.50 -2.36
C ARG A 13 5.83 8.74 -1.95
N GLN A 14 4.91 8.13 -2.67
CA GLN A 14 3.50 8.19 -2.36
C GLN A 14 3.20 6.96 -1.51
N ILE A 15 2.62 7.22 -0.34
CA ILE A 15 2.12 6.19 0.56
C ILE A 15 0.65 6.52 0.74
N ASP A 16 -0.21 5.61 0.27
CA ASP A 16 -1.64 5.67 0.42
C ASP A 16 -2.03 4.66 1.50
N LEU A 17 -2.68 5.16 2.56
CA LEU A 17 -3.23 4.34 3.63
C LEU A 17 -4.74 4.52 3.63
N ASP A 18 -5.46 3.42 3.47
CA ASP A 18 -6.92 3.34 3.56
C ASP A 18 -7.28 2.52 4.81
N LEU A 19 -8.20 3.06 5.61
CA LEU A 19 -8.72 2.41 6.81
C LEU A 19 -10.24 2.44 6.71
N SER A 20 -10.87 1.28 6.73
CA SER A 20 -12.31 1.15 6.68
C SER A 20 -12.80 0.26 7.82
N VAL A 21 -13.98 0.60 8.32
CA VAL A 21 -14.70 -0.17 9.32
C VAL A 21 -16.13 -0.29 8.83
N GLU A 22 -16.59 -1.53 8.68
CA GLU A 22 -17.95 -1.84 8.29
C GLU A 22 -18.59 -2.62 9.45
N HIS A 23 -19.75 -2.16 9.90
CA HIS A 23 -20.50 -2.81 10.97
C HIS A 23 -21.87 -3.19 10.42
N GLU A 24 -22.19 -4.48 10.47
CA GLU A 24 -23.46 -5.01 10.02
C GLU A 24 -24.20 -5.66 11.20
N GLU A 25 -25.40 -5.16 11.50
CA GLU A 25 -26.27 -5.72 12.54
C GLU A 25 -26.55 -7.20 12.22
N ASP A 26 -26.43 -8.06 13.24
CA ASP A 26 -26.55 -9.54 13.19
C ASP A 26 -25.39 -10.33 12.51
N ILE A 27 -24.38 -9.67 11.95
CA ILE A 27 -23.20 -10.35 11.34
C ILE A 27 -21.93 -10.03 12.12
N GLY A 28 -21.55 -8.76 12.26
CA GLY A 28 -20.30 -8.45 12.96
C GLY A 28 -19.67 -7.12 12.56
N THR A 29 -18.41 -6.95 12.95
CA THR A 29 -17.60 -5.78 12.61
C THR A 29 -16.39 -6.19 11.79
N ASP A 30 -16.31 -5.70 10.55
CA ASP A 30 -15.17 -5.84 9.67
C ASP A 30 -14.28 -4.61 9.74
N ILE A 31 -13.00 -4.84 10.00
CA ILE A 31 -11.99 -3.79 9.96
C ILE A 31 -11.01 -4.13 8.86
N GLU A 32 -10.81 -3.21 7.91
CA GLU A 32 -9.78 -3.34 6.87
C GLU A 32 -8.79 -2.17 6.94
N ALA A 33 -7.52 -2.51 6.77
CA ALA A 33 -6.43 -1.56 6.60
C ALA A 33 -5.65 -1.94 5.34
N VAL A 34 -5.56 -1.02 4.39
CA VAL A 34 -4.80 -1.19 3.15
C VAL A 34 -3.73 -0.11 3.09
N LEU A 35 -2.47 -0.55 3.01
CA LEU A 35 -1.32 0.31 2.79
C LEU A 35 -0.74 0.00 1.42
N ASN A 36 -0.62 1.02 0.57
CA ASN A 36 0.07 0.93 -0.70
C ASN A 36 1.12 2.02 -0.76
N GLY A 37 2.29 1.75 -1.33
CA GLY A 37 3.26 2.81 -1.54
C GLY A 37 4.34 2.49 -2.53
N ASN A 38 4.79 3.54 -3.22
CA ASN A 38 6.01 3.52 -4.01
C ASN A 38 7.20 3.80 -3.08
N ILE A 39 8.00 2.79 -2.80
CA ILE A 39 9.16 2.90 -1.91
C ILE A 39 10.30 3.62 -2.64
N TRP A 40 10.51 3.23 -3.90
CA TRP A 40 11.61 3.72 -4.70
C TRP A 40 11.29 3.69 -6.19
N ARG A 41 11.87 4.64 -6.90
CA ARG A 41 11.89 4.71 -8.36
C ARG A 41 13.27 5.22 -8.79
N SER A 42 13.84 4.64 -9.84
CA SER A 42 15.08 5.14 -10.42
C SER A 42 14.87 6.51 -11.07
N GLU A 43 15.94 7.30 -11.18
CA GLU A 43 15.90 8.62 -11.83
C GLU A 43 15.52 8.55 -13.31
N ASP A 44 15.82 7.44 -13.98
CA ASP A 44 15.42 7.20 -15.38
C ASP A 44 14.00 6.62 -15.50
N GLY A 45 13.31 6.38 -14.38
CA GLY A 45 11.95 5.87 -14.32
C GLY A 45 11.77 4.41 -14.74
N LYS A 46 12.86 3.71 -15.08
CA LYS A 46 12.86 2.34 -15.62
C LYS A 46 12.75 1.25 -14.56
N SER A 47 13.18 1.55 -13.35
CA SER A 47 13.13 0.63 -12.22
C SER A 47 12.26 1.21 -11.13
N SER A 48 11.41 0.36 -10.55
CA SER A 48 10.58 0.75 -9.41
C SER A 48 10.40 -0.39 -8.41
N LEU A 49 10.19 0.01 -7.17
CA LEU A 49 9.81 -0.88 -6.07
C LEU A 49 8.54 -0.33 -5.43
N ASP A 50 7.48 -1.13 -5.54
CA ASP A 50 6.19 -0.86 -4.91
C ASP A 50 5.95 -1.89 -3.80
N ALA A 51 5.34 -1.44 -2.71
CA ALA A 51 4.89 -2.30 -1.62
C ALA A 51 3.40 -2.14 -1.38
N ASN A 52 2.76 -3.26 -1.03
CA ASN A 52 1.41 -3.28 -0.55
C ASN A 52 1.32 -4.15 0.72
N ALA A 53 0.44 -3.76 1.62
CA ALA A 53 0.01 -4.55 2.75
C ALA A 53 -1.49 -4.37 2.91
N ARG A 54 -2.19 -5.48 3.15
CA ARG A 54 -3.61 -5.50 3.49
C ARG A 54 -3.78 -6.32 4.76
N TYR A 55 -4.51 -5.76 5.69
CA TYR A 55 -4.95 -6.43 6.89
C TYR A 55 -6.48 -6.34 6.94
N ASN A 56 -7.14 -7.46 7.15
CA ASN A 56 -8.57 -7.51 7.41
C ASN A 56 -8.79 -8.34 8.68
N GLN A 57 -9.65 -7.86 9.55
CA GLN A 57 -10.10 -8.57 10.73
C GLN A 57 -11.61 -8.51 10.79
N HIS A 58 -12.22 -9.69 10.78
CA HIS A 58 -13.64 -9.88 11.04
C HIS A 58 -13.84 -10.19 12.54
N PHE A 59 -14.80 -9.51 13.14
CA PHE A 59 -15.27 -9.73 14.50
C PHE A 59 -16.74 -10.13 14.49
N ASP A 60 -17.02 -11.42 14.69
CA ASP A 60 -18.37 -11.99 14.78
C ASP A 60 -18.88 -11.92 16.24
N GLU A 61 -20.19 -11.73 16.43
CA GLU A 61 -20.83 -11.78 17.77
C GLU A 61 -20.74 -13.17 18.43
N PHE A 62 -20.55 -14.23 17.64
CA PHE A 62 -20.46 -15.61 18.11
C PHE A 62 -19.02 -16.11 18.34
N GLY A 63 -18.03 -15.21 18.26
CA GLY A 63 -16.63 -15.49 18.63
C GLY A 63 -15.79 -16.16 17.55
N ASN A 64 -16.27 -16.26 16.31
CA ASN A 64 -15.54 -16.83 15.19
C ASN A 64 -14.69 -15.74 14.50
N ASN A 65 -13.71 -15.21 15.23
CA ASN A 65 -12.91 -14.10 14.74
C ASN A 65 -11.87 -14.59 13.72
N GLY A 66 -11.97 -14.09 12.48
CA GLY A 66 -11.07 -14.41 11.38
C GLY A 66 -10.23 -13.21 10.97
N GLY A 67 -8.90 -13.33 11.07
CA GLY A 67 -7.97 -12.30 10.60
C GLY A 67 -7.19 -12.77 9.39
N THR A 68 -7.10 -11.95 8.35
CA THR A 68 -6.23 -12.20 7.19
C THR A 68 -5.26 -11.04 7.03
N PHE A 69 -3.98 -11.35 6.95
CA PHE A 69 -2.96 -10.39 6.53
C PHE A 69 -2.33 -10.84 5.21
N ARG A 70 -2.05 -9.88 4.32
CA ARG A 70 -1.33 -10.10 3.07
C ARG A 70 -0.34 -8.98 2.87
N VAL A 71 0.87 -9.33 2.48
CA VAL A 71 1.92 -8.39 2.10
C VAL A 71 2.44 -8.75 0.73
N GLY A 72 2.80 -7.74 -0.06
CA GLY A 72 3.29 -7.91 -1.41
C GLY A 72 4.33 -6.85 -1.75
N LEU A 73 5.37 -7.29 -2.45
CA LEU A 73 6.38 -6.42 -3.03
C LEU A 73 6.37 -6.64 -4.54
N LYS A 74 6.40 -5.55 -5.30
CA LYS A 74 6.50 -5.58 -6.75
C LYS A 74 7.77 -4.86 -7.16
N PHE A 75 8.61 -5.58 -7.88
CA PHE A 75 9.83 -5.06 -8.48
C PHE A 75 9.64 -4.98 -9.99
N ILE A 76 9.97 -3.84 -10.57
CA ILE A 76 10.02 -3.64 -12.01
C ILE A 76 11.45 -3.22 -12.32
N PHE A 77 12.09 -3.93 -13.25
CA PHE A 77 13.41 -3.60 -13.78
C PHE A 77 13.35 -3.72 -15.31
N ASP A 78 13.86 -2.70 -15.99
CA ASP A 78 14.10 -2.73 -17.44
C ASP A 78 15.60 -3.01 -17.65
N VAL A 79 15.94 -3.98 -18.51
CA VAL A 79 17.32 -4.39 -18.85
C VAL A 79 17.68 -3.90 -20.23
#